data_AF-A0A9E0VNL9-F1
#
_entry.id   AF-A0A9E0VNL9-F1
#
_cell.length_a   1.000
_cell.length_b   1.000
_cell.length_c   1.000
_cell.angle_alpha   90.00
_cell.angle_beta   90.00
_cell.angle_gamma   90.00
#
_symmetry.space_group_name_H-M   'P 1'
#
loop_
_entity.id
_entity.type
_entity.pdbx_description
1 polymer ?
#
loop_
_entity_poly.entity_id
_entity_poly.type
_entity_poly.pdbx_seq_one_letter_code
_entity_poly.pdbx_strand_id
1 'polypeptide(L)'
;MNYFLRRSIFTATFTLLTFTVSLGQFRDIERIAASVSEERQKNLLSFFADDVMEGRASNSNGALMSLATVSRLFASWEMIPFYSQTFIRSFKMGELTGRNLAGVVLANGYSDKYIVVSAHYDHLGKLGGKIYNGADDNASGVTVMVTLANLFYQLRNSPVHLRHNII
;
A
#
# COMPACT_ATOMS: atom_id res chain seq x y z
N MET A 1 -27.53 49.77 -11.56
CA MET A 1 -26.13 49.89 -11.06
C MET A 1 -25.73 48.83 -10.01
N ASN A 2 -26.61 47.91 -9.56
CA ASN A 2 -26.29 46.93 -8.50
C ASN A 2 -26.00 45.48 -8.97
N TYR A 3 -26.14 45.20 -10.27
CA TYR A 3 -26.00 43.83 -10.79
C TYR A 3 -24.52 43.42 -11.01
N PHE A 4 -23.68 44.36 -11.45
CA PHE A 4 -22.25 44.12 -11.69
C PHE A 4 -21.46 43.89 -10.38
N LEU A 5 -21.72 44.69 -9.34
CA LEU A 5 -21.09 44.51 -8.01
C LEU A 5 -21.45 43.17 -7.37
N ARG A 6 -22.70 42.69 -7.49
CA ARG A 6 -23.11 41.38 -6.95
C ARG A 6 -22.42 40.22 -7.66
N ARG A 7 -22.22 40.30 -8.98
CA ARG A 7 -21.47 39.28 -9.75
C ARG A 7 -20.00 39.25 -9.34
N SER A 8 -19.33 40.40 -9.28
CA SER A 8 -17.90 40.48 -8.93
C SER A 8 -17.62 39.98 -7.51
N ILE A 9 -18.50 40.27 -6.54
CA ILE A 9 -18.39 39.72 -5.19
C ILE A 9 -18.56 38.20 -5.24
N PHE A 10 -19.60 37.67 -5.89
CA PHE A 10 -19.82 36.22 -5.98
C PHE A 10 -18.64 35.48 -6.63
N THR A 11 -18.05 36.04 -7.70
CA THR A 11 -16.89 35.44 -8.35
C THR A 11 -15.65 35.49 -7.45
N ALA A 12 -15.39 36.62 -6.77
CA ALA A 12 -14.26 36.74 -5.85
C ALA A 12 -14.37 35.81 -4.64
N THR A 13 -15.56 35.68 -4.02
CA THR A 13 -15.75 34.76 -2.89
C THR A 13 -15.66 33.30 -3.33
N PHE A 14 -16.15 32.95 -4.52
CA PHE A 14 -16.06 31.60 -5.06
C PHE A 14 -14.60 31.22 -5.38
N THR A 15 -13.83 32.12 -6.00
CA THR A 15 -12.40 31.88 -6.27
C THR A 15 -11.60 31.75 -4.97
N LEU A 16 -11.84 32.62 -3.98
CA LEU A 16 -11.17 32.55 -2.67
C LEU A 16 -11.47 31.24 -1.93
N LEU A 17 -12.72 30.78 -1.97
CA LEU A 17 -13.14 29.51 -1.37
C LEU A 17 -12.50 28.30 -2.07
N THR A 18 -12.41 28.30 -3.40
CA THR A 18 -11.74 27.20 -4.13
C THR A 18 -10.23 27.14 -3.82
N PHE A 19 -9.58 28.28 -3.63
CA PHE A 19 -8.15 28.34 -3.32
C PHE A 19 -7.84 27.81 -1.92
N THR A 20 -8.65 28.14 -0.91
CA THR A 20 -8.46 27.65 0.46
C THR A 20 -8.72 26.15 0.60
N VAL A 21 -9.74 25.61 -0.10
CA VAL A 21 -10.01 24.16 -0.14
C VAL A 21 -8.87 23.39 -0.79
N SER A 22 -8.35 23.90 -1.93
CA SER A 22 -7.19 23.29 -2.60
C SER A 22 -5.98 23.25 -1.68
N LEU A 23 -5.64 24.35 -1.02
CA LEU A 23 -4.51 24.41 -0.06
C LEU A 23 -4.70 23.46 1.13
N GLY A 24 -5.93 23.26 1.59
CA GLY A 24 -6.25 22.31 2.66
C GLY A 24 -5.94 20.86 2.27
N GLN A 25 -6.37 20.42 1.08
CA GLN A 25 -6.10 19.05 0.59
C GLN A 25 -4.61 18.79 0.37
N PHE A 26 -3.85 19.77 -0.17
CA PHE A 26 -2.40 19.65 -0.33
C PHE A 26 -1.69 19.43 1.01
N ARG A 27 -2.08 20.19 2.06
CA ARG A 27 -1.53 20.02 3.41
C ARG A 27 -1.84 18.66 4.02
N ASP A 28 -3.02 18.10 3.74
CA ASP A 28 -3.38 16.76 4.24
C ASP A 28 -2.54 15.66 3.59
N ILE A 29 -2.28 15.74 2.28
CA ILE A 29 -1.39 14.81 1.57
C ILE A 29 0.03 14.89 2.12
N GLU A 30 0.58 16.10 2.26
CA GLU A 30 1.92 16.30 2.82
C GLU A 30 2.04 15.74 4.24
N ARG A 31 1.03 15.97 5.09
CA ARG A 31 0.99 15.43 6.45
C ARG A 31 0.97 13.90 6.46
N ILE A 32 0.16 13.28 5.60
CA ILE A 32 0.08 11.81 5.51
C ILE A 32 1.38 11.24 4.95
N ALA A 33 1.97 11.86 3.92
CA ALA A 33 3.27 11.47 3.39
C ALA A 33 4.40 11.61 4.45
N ALA A 34 4.35 12.67 5.26
CA ALA A 34 5.28 12.88 6.37
C ALA A 34 5.09 11.89 7.53
N SER A 35 3.96 11.17 7.60
CA SER A 35 3.74 10.11 8.60
C SER A 35 4.55 8.85 8.31
N VAL A 36 5.16 8.74 7.13
CA VAL A 36 6.05 7.64 6.77
C VAL A 36 7.31 7.69 7.63
N SER A 37 7.43 6.73 8.54
CA SER A 37 8.60 6.60 9.41
C SER A 37 9.71 5.82 8.72
N GLU A 38 10.93 6.39 8.71
CA GLU A 38 12.15 5.70 8.29
C GLU A 38 12.44 4.49 9.17
N GLU A 39 12.23 4.62 10.49
CA GLU A 39 12.42 3.54 11.45
C GLU A 39 11.50 2.36 11.13
N ARG A 40 10.22 2.62 10.83
CA ARG A 40 9.26 1.57 10.47
C ARG A 40 9.66 0.84 9.18
N GLN A 41 10.13 1.58 8.18
CA GLN A 41 10.63 0.99 6.93
C GLN A 41 11.86 0.13 7.18
N LYS A 42 12.83 0.62 7.96
CA LYS A 42 14.01 -0.16 8.36
C LYS A 42 13.62 -1.42 9.12
N ASN A 43 12.67 -1.34 10.05
CA ASN A 43 12.19 -2.50 10.81
C ASN A 43 11.51 -3.54 9.92
N LEU A 44 10.68 -3.11 8.95
CA LEU A 44 10.08 -4.01 7.97
C LEU A 44 11.12 -4.67 7.07
N LEU A 45 12.05 -3.88 6.52
CA LEU A 45 13.12 -4.38 5.65
C LEU A 45 13.99 -5.39 6.39
N SER A 46 14.44 -5.03 7.60
CA SER A 46 15.22 -5.92 8.46
C SER A 46 14.46 -7.20 8.78
N PHE A 47 13.17 -7.12 9.13
CA PHE A 47 12.36 -8.31 9.38
C PHE A 47 12.30 -9.22 8.14
N PHE A 48 11.94 -8.68 6.97
CA PHE A 48 11.81 -9.51 5.78
C PHE A 48 13.15 -10.09 5.36
N ALA A 49 14.24 -9.33 5.48
CA ALA A 49 15.60 -9.74 5.10
C ALA A 49 16.36 -10.46 6.23
N ASP A 50 15.74 -10.80 7.34
CA ASP A 50 16.43 -11.47 8.46
C ASP A 50 16.80 -12.93 8.10
N ASP A 51 17.86 -13.45 8.71
CA ASP A 51 18.28 -14.85 8.54
C ASP A 51 17.19 -15.84 8.98
N VAL A 52 16.34 -15.47 9.94
CA VAL A 52 15.18 -16.27 10.37
C VAL A 52 14.15 -16.47 9.25
N MET A 53 14.16 -15.60 8.24
CA MET A 53 13.31 -15.72 7.06
C MET A 53 13.90 -16.67 6.01
N GLU A 54 15.10 -17.19 6.24
CA GLU A 54 15.75 -18.24 5.44
C GLU A 54 15.78 -17.95 3.93
N GLY A 55 15.86 -16.66 3.56
CA GLY A 55 15.83 -16.22 2.17
C GLY A 55 14.51 -16.44 1.42
N ARG A 56 13.42 -16.75 2.13
CA ARG A 56 12.03 -16.76 1.63
C ARG A 56 11.80 -17.54 0.34
N ALA A 57 12.47 -18.68 0.15
CA ALA A 57 12.16 -19.56 -0.98
C ALA A 57 10.67 -19.93 -1.00
N SER A 58 10.10 -20.08 -2.20
CA SER A 58 8.71 -20.51 -2.36
C SER A 58 8.41 -21.78 -1.52
N ASN A 59 7.37 -21.71 -0.68
CA ASN A 59 6.98 -22.73 0.32
C ASN A 59 7.89 -22.88 1.56
N SER A 60 8.94 -22.09 1.73
CA SER A 60 9.72 -22.07 2.97
C SER A 60 8.94 -21.46 4.14
N ASN A 61 9.45 -21.68 5.36
CA ASN A 61 8.90 -21.04 6.56
C ASN A 61 8.90 -19.51 6.44
N GLY A 62 10.00 -18.91 5.96
CA GLY A 62 10.07 -17.47 5.75
C GLY A 62 9.08 -16.94 4.70
N ALA A 63 8.81 -17.70 3.64
CA ALA A 63 7.76 -17.33 2.68
C ALA A 63 6.36 -17.35 3.33
N LEU A 64 6.07 -18.37 4.15
CA LEU A 64 4.80 -18.46 4.88
C LEU A 64 4.66 -17.37 5.96
N MET A 65 5.75 -17.05 6.67
CA MET A 65 5.80 -15.94 7.62
C MET A 65 5.57 -14.61 6.91
N SER A 66 6.14 -14.41 5.72
CA SER A 66 5.91 -13.20 4.92
C SER A 66 4.44 -13.04 4.57
N LEU A 67 3.81 -14.11 4.06
CA LEU A 67 2.37 -14.13 3.76
C LEU A 67 1.53 -13.81 5.00
N ALA A 68 1.84 -14.43 6.13
CA ALA A 68 1.10 -14.23 7.38
C ALA A 68 1.23 -12.79 7.90
N THR A 69 2.45 -12.25 7.89
CA THR A 69 2.73 -10.87 8.33
C THR A 69 1.99 -9.86 7.46
N VAL A 70 2.11 -9.95 6.13
CA VAL A 70 1.44 -9.00 5.22
C VAL A 70 -0.08 -9.15 5.30
N SER A 71 -0.61 -10.37 5.37
CA SER A 71 -2.06 -10.58 5.55
C SER A 71 -2.57 -9.94 6.83
N ARG A 72 -1.82 -10.05 7.92
CA ARG A 72 -2.18 -9.43 9.22
C ARG A 72 -2.14 -7.91 9.15
N LEU A 73 -1.14 -7.35 8.46
CA LEU A 73 -1.06 -5.90 8.25
C LEU A 73 -2.25 -5.41 7.41
N PHE A 74 -2.57 -6.07 6.31
CA PHE A 74 -3.72 -5.73 5.47
C PHE A 74 -5.03 -5.81 6.25
N ALA A 75 -5.23 -6.88 7.03
CA ALA A 75 -6.40 -7.02 7.90
C ALA A 75 -6.48 -5.90 8.95
N SER A 76 -5.35 -5.50 9.54
CA SER A 76 -5.29 -4.40 10.51
C SER A 76 -5.62 -3.03 9.92
N TRP A 77 -5.57 -2.89 8.60
CA TRP A 77 -5.96 -1.69 7.86
C TRP A 77 -7.27 -1.89 7.12
N GLU A 78 -8.10 -2.83 7.57
CA GLU A 78 -9.45 -3.07 7.04
C GLU A 78 -9.48 -3.24 5.51
N MET A 79 -8.36 -3.71 4.92
CA MET A 79 -8.28 -3.96 3.49
C MET A 79 -9.19 -5.13 3.12
N ILE A 80 -9.82 -5.04 1.97
CA ILE A 80 -10.71 -6.09 1.48
C ILE A 80 -9.85 -7.20 0.86
N PRO A 81 -10.04 -8.48 1.22
CA PRO A 81 -9.33 -9.56 0.54
C PRO A 81 -9.68 -9.64 -0.95
N PHE A 82 -8.67 -9.64 -1.83
CA PHE A 82 -8.92 -9.61 -3.28
C PHE A 82 -9.51 -10.93 -3.80
N TYR A 83 -9.13 -12.07 -3.20
CA TYR A 83 -9.63 -13.38 -3.58
C TYR A 83 -10.85 -13.78 -2.75
N SER A 84 -11.85 -12.89 -2.73
CA SER A 84 -13.12 -13.04 -2.00
C SER A 84 -12.94 -13.06 -0.47
N GLN A 85 -12.82 -14.24 0.14
CA GLN A 85 -12.75 -14.38 1.62
C GLN A 85 -11.31 -14.45 2.14
N THR A 86 -10.30 -14.44 1.25
CA THR A 86 -8.89 -14.59 1.63
C THR A 86 -7.99 -13.67 0.83
N PHE A 87 -6.91 -13.20 1.46
CA PHE A 87 -5.87 -12.44 0.78
C PHE A 87 -4.99 -13.33 -0.10
N ILE A 88 -5.00 -14.66 0.13
CA ILE A 88 -4.03 -15.59 -0.45
C ILE A 88 -4.70 -16.49 -1.49
N ARG A 89 -4.09 -16.59 -2.67
CA ARG A 89 -4.46 -17.57 -3.71
C ARG A 89 -3.26 -18.41 -4.09
N SER A 90 -3.39 -19.73 -3.96
CA SER A 90 -2.37 -20.67 -4.42
C SER A 90 -2.51 -20.93 -5.93
N PHE A 91 -1.38 -21.17 -6.59
CA PHE A 91 -1.33 -21.61 -7.99
C PHE A 91 -0.24 -22.67 -8.17
N LYS A 92 -0.32 -23.43 -9.26
CA LYS A 92 0.66 -24.47 -9.60
C LYS A 92 1.56 -24.00 -10.73
N MET A 93 2.85 -24.30 -10.63
CA MET A 93 3.84 -24.12 -11.69
C MET A 93 4.66 -25.41 -11.77
N GLY A 94 4.21 -26.35 -12.60
CA GLY A 94 4.66 -27.74 -12.53
C GLY A 94 4.35 -28.34 -11.15
N GLU A 95 5.35 -28.97 -10.54
CA GLU A 95 5.25 -29.55 -9.18
C GLU A 95 5.28 -28.49 -8.06
N LEU A 96 5.70 -27.26 -8.37
CA LEU A 96 5.79 -26.19 -7.39
C LEU A 96 4.42 -25.56 -7.12
N THR A 97 4.18 -25.20 -5.86
CA THR A 97 3.00 -24.43 -5.45
C THR A 97 3.43 -23.01 -5.12
N GLY A 98 2.99 -22.04 -5.92
CA GLY A 98 3.13 -20.62 -5.62
C GLY A 98 1.94 -20.09 -4.84
N ARG A 99 2.11 -18.95 -4.15
CA ARG A 99 1.02 -18.26 -3.44
C ARG A 99 1.10 -16.77 -3.70
N ASN A 100 0.05 -16.21 -4.30
CA ASN A 100 -0.09 -14.76 -4.40
C ASN A 100 -0.85 -14.25 -3.19
N LEU A 101 -0.52 -13.04 -2.76
CA LEU A 101 -1.22 -12.28 -1.74
C LEU A 101 -1.69 -10.96 -2.33
N ALA A 102 -2.97 -10.62 -2.20
CA ALA A 102 -3.53 -9.36 -2.69
C ALA A 102 -4.70 -8.90 -1.82
N GLY A 103 -4.72 -7.60 -1.52
CA GLY A 103 -5.81 -6.91 -0.82
C GLY A 103 -6.23 -5.67 -1.60
N VAL A 104 -7.36 -5.06 -1.22
CA VAL A 104 -7.94 -3.92 -1.93
C VAL A 104 -8.30 -2.81 -0.96
N VAL A 105 -7.92 -1.59 -1.30
CA VAL A 105 -8.47 -0.36 -0.72
C VAL A 105 -9.41 0.26 -1.75
N LEU A 106 -10.72 0.22 -1.49
CA LEU A 106 -11.71 0.83 -2.39
C LEU A 106 -11.67 2.36 -2.30
N ALA A 107 -11.92 3.00 -3.45
CA ALA A 107 -12.18 4.43 -3.51
C ALA A 107 -13.36 4.82 -2.60
N ASN A 108 -13.39 6.08 -2.16
CA ASN A 108 -14.50 6.57 -1.34
C ASN A 108 -15.82 6.68 -2.12
N GLY A 109 -15.76 6.76 -3.45
CA GLY A 109 -16.91 6.73 -4.36
C GLY A 109 -16.80 5.60 -5.37
N TYR A 110 -17.78 5.51 -6.28
CA TYR A 110 -17.71 4.56 -7.38
C TYR A 110 -16.49 4.84 -8.27
N SER A 111 -15.69 3.80 -8.50
CA SER A 111 -14.58 3.81 -9.45
C SER A 111 -14.52 2.44 -10.13
N ASP A 112 -14.48 2.44 -11.46
CA ASP A 112 -14.17 1.29 -12.31
C ASP A 112 -12.66 1.15 -12.58
N LYS A 113 -11.86 2.14 -12.16
CA LYS A 113 -10.41 2.17 -12.32
C LYS A 113 -9.69 1.57 -11.11
N TYR A 114 -8.64 0.82 -11.43
CA TYR A 114 -7.75 0.17 -10.47
C TYR A 114 -6.31 0.58 -10.73
N ILE A 115 -5.58 0.83 -9.66
CA ILE A 115 -4.11 0.97 -9.67
C ILE A 115 -3.58 -0.25 -8.89
N VAL A 116 -2.67 -1.00 -9.51
CA VAL A 116 -2.05 -2.17 -8.90
C VAL A 116 -0.62 -1.83 -8.49
N VAL A 117 -0.29 -2.03 -7.22
CA VAL A 117 1.07 -1.89 -6.69
C VAL A 117 1.55 -3.25 -6.22
N SER A 118 2.62 -3.76 -6.82
CA SER A 118 3.08 -5.13 -6.59
C SER A 118 4.55 -5.22 -6.24
N ALA A 119 4.91 -6.21 -5.43
CA ALA A 119 6.26 -6.70 -5.21
C ALA A 119 6.21 -8.23 -5.08
N HIS A 120 7.32 -8.92 -5.38
CA HIS A 120 7.43 -10.34 -5.03
C HIS A 120 8.10 -10.45 -3.65
N TYR A 121 7.62 -11.37 -2.82
CA TYR A 121 8.10 -11.52 -1.45
C TYR A 121 9.03 -12.72 -1.28
N ASP A 122 8.98 -13.66 -2.22
CA ASP A 122 9.87 -14.80 -2.26
C ASP A 122 11.25 -14.41 -2.81
N HIS A 123 12.26 -15.22 -2.48
CA HIS A 123 13.61 -15.08 -3.00
C HIS A 123 14.32 -16.45 -3.03
N LEU A 124 15.65 -16.48 -3.19
CA LEU A 124 16.40 -17.70 -3.52
C LEU A 124 16.46 -18.75 -2.39
N GLY A 125 16.25 -18.37 -1.14
CA GLY A 125 16.34 -19.28 0.00
C GLY A 125 17.78 -19.53 0.48
N LYS A 126 18.03 -20.76 0.96
CA LYS A 126 19.35 -21.22 1.41
C LYS A 126 19.97 -22.13 0.34
N LEU A 127 21.09 -21.70 -0.24
CA LEU A 127 21.82 -22.47 -1.26
C LEU A 127 23.27 -22.66 -0.80
N GLY A 128 23.75 -23.91 -0.81
CA GLY A 128 25.13 -24.23 -0.43
C GLY A 128 25.51 -23.79 0.99
N GLY A 129 24.55 -23.79 1.92
CA GLY A 129 24.77 -23.35 3.30
C GLY A 129 24.66 -21.85 3.53
N LYS A 130 24.66 -21.02 2.47
CA LYS A 130 24.49 -19.57 2.53
C LYS A 130 23.02 -19.18 2.40
N ILE A 131 22.58 -18.22 3.21
CA ILE A 131 21.25 -17.61 3.11
C ILE A 131 21.32 -16.45 2.13
N TYR A 132 20.35 -16.38 1.23
CA TYR A 132 20.17 -15.28 0.29
C TYR A 132 19.00 -14.45 0.78
N ASN A 133 19.29 -13.44 1.59
CA ASN A 133 18.28 -12.67 2.31
C ASN A 133 17.43 -11.77 1.41
N GLY A 134 17.91 -11.40 0.23
CA GLY A 134 17.11 -10.62 -0.73
C GLY A 134 16.65 -9.29 -0.17
N ALA A 135 17.56 -8.56 0.49
CA ALA A 135 17.24 -7.25 1.07
C ALA A 135 16.75 -6.29 -0.02
N ASP A 136 17.48 -6.19 -1.12
CA ASP A 136 17.09 -5.38 -2.27
C ASP A 136 16.20 -6.14 -3.27
N ASP A 137 16.36 -7.46 -3.37
CA ASP A 137 15.58 -8.34 -4.23
C ASP A 137 14.80 -9.38 -3.39
N ASN A 138 13.59 -9.10 -2.91
CA ASN A 138 12.85 -7.85 -3.07
C ASN A 138 12.15 -7.46 -1.75
N ALA A 139 12.84 -7.66 -0.62
CA ALA A 139 12.33 -7.23 0.68
C ALA A 139 12.13 -5.69 0.73
N SER A 140 12.96 -4.93 0.01
CA SER A 140 12.81 -3.48 -0.15
C SER A 140 11.50 -3.13 -0.85
N GLY A 141 11.16 -3.78 -1.97
CA GLY A 141 9.90 -3.55 -2.67
C GLY A 141 8.68 -3.99 -1.86
N VAL A 142 8.76 -5.11 -1.12
CA VAL A 142 7.69 -5.50 -0.18
C VAL A 142 7.51 -4.44 0.90
N THR A 143 8.59 -3.90 1.44
CA THR A 143 8.57 -2.84 2.46
C THR A 143 7.88 -1.58 1.94
N VAL A 144 8.21 -1.15 0.72
CA VAL A 144 7.58 0.00 0.07
C VAL A 144 6.10 -0.27 -0.21
N MET A 145 5.75 -1.44 -0.77
CA MET A 145 4.37 -1.81 -1.05
C MET A 145 3.50 -1.81 0.21
N VAL A 146 3.99 -2.43 1.29
CA VAL A 146 3.30 -2.46 2.59
C VAL A 146 3.13 -1.04 3.17
N THR A 147 4.13 -0.18 3.01
CA THR A 147 4.07 1.22 3.44
C THR A 147 3.03 2.00 2.65
N LEU A 148 2.99 1.82 1.32
CA LEU A 148 2.00 2.45 0.45
C LEU A 148 0.59 1.95 0.75
N ALA A 149 0.39 0.66 0.99
CA ALA A 149 -0.91 0.11 1.38
C ALA A 149 -1.46 0.79 2.65
N ASN A 150 -0.60 1.01 3.66
CA ASN A 150 -0.99 1.75 4.85
C ASN A 150 -1.30 3.23 4.57
N LEU A 151 -0.53 3.88 3.69
CA LEU A 151 -0.80 5.26 3.29
C LEU A 151 -2.13 5.40 2.56
N PHE A 152 -2.45 4.48 1.64
CA PHE A 152 -3.72 4.50 0.92
C PHE A 152 -4.91 4.29 1.87
N TYR A 153 -4.77 3.40 2.86
CA TYR A 153 -5.75 3.29 3.93
C TYR A 153 -5.94 4.61 4.70
N GLN A 154 -4.85 5.28 5.08
CA GLN A 154 -4.93 6.58 5.76
C GLN A 154 -5.58 7.65 4.86
N LEU A 155 -5.21 7.72 3.58
CA LEU A 155 -5.77 8.64 2.60
C LEU A 155 -7.28 8.44 2.43
N ARG A 156 -7.74 7.18 2.35
CA ARG A 156 -9.16 6.83 2.28
C ARG A 156 -9.94 7.39 3.47
N ASN A 157 -9.34 7.36 4.65
CA ASN A 157 -9.93 7.82 5.90
C ASN A 157 -9.61 9.29 6.23
N SER A 158 -9.08 10.03 5.26
CA SER A 158 -8.78 11.46 5.38
C SER A 158 -9.72 12.32 4.53
N PRO A 159 -9.74 13.65 4.71
CA PRO A 159 -10.50 14.58 3.86
C PRO A 159 -10.05 14.63 2.38
N VAL A 160 -8.89 14.05 2.05
CA VAL A 160 -8.38 13.98 0.66
C VAL A 160 -9.21 13.02 -0.18
N HIS A 161 -9.65 11.92 0.42
CA HIS A 161 -10.35 10.79 -0.21
C HIS A 161 -9.61 10.11 -1.37
N LEU A 162 -9.75 8.78 -1.48
CA LEU A 162 -9.27 8.01 -2.62
C LEU A 162 -10.25 8.09 -3.79
N ARG A 163 -9.71 8.37 -4.98
CA ARG A 163 -10.47 8.45 -6.25
C ARG A 163 -10.51 7.14 -7.03
N HIS A 164 -9.52 6.28 -6.84
CA HIS A 164 -9.38 5.01 -7.56
C HIS A 164 -9.19 3.87 -6.56
N ASN A 165 -9.62 2.67 -6.95
CA ASN A 165 -9.38 1.48 -6.15
C ASN A 165 -7.90 1.12 -6.25
N ILE A 166 -7.31 0.72 -5.13
CA ILE A 166 -5.90 0.31 -5.06
C ILE A 166 -5.86 -1.18 -4.74
N ILE A 167 -5.07 -1.94 -5.49
CA ILE A 167 -4.72 -3.34 -5.23
C ILE A 167 -3.26 -3.41 -4.83
#